data_AF-A0A7K9H627-F1
#
_entry.id   AF-A0A7K9H627-F1
#
_cell.length_a   1.000
_cell.length_b   1.000
_cell.length_c   1.000
_cell.angle_alpha   90.00
_cell.angle_beta   90.00
_cell.angle_gamma   90.00
#
_symmetry.space_group_name_H-M   'P 1'
#
loop_
_entity.id
_entity.type
_entity.pdbx_description
1 polymer ?
#
loop_
_entity_poly.entity_id
_entity_poly.type
_entity_poly.pdbx_seq_one_letter_code
_entity_poly.pdbx_strand_id
1 'polypeptide(L)'
;QQRGRVLSGAVGALCRALPPRARPAPDTFRRARFDRPQATLDFWRLLYTLLKQIHGDKWTESYAIDNQIRFVKSALWYHGYGRPQFYQLPSDGSAGSRELLLAFSWLLHRLSLLEQLLTLNRVKTGDETSVCTCEDDLLSSKKGRTEITPDWGPDNRVDVRYLQWLSGRLRFQWRSLHAQHQEQCKLLYKIHLFTSGCHMDKSLGHFSVTETELVRQPENSKQLLQLLESETMQLEAFLEWKQLEPVYWQWMGSVLDHMAEEGNLCKSQDAPAERSKLPEVTSCCPWAERVTGQIDRLSRDLVTLHDQLHQLVTRQKAAWCEKVR
;
A
#
# COMPACT_ATOMS: atom_id res chain seq x y z
N GLN A 1 29.59 7.85 -21.23
CA GLN A 1 28.37 8.61 -21.64
C GLN A 1 27.15 7.71 -21.89
N GLN A 2 27.30 6.51 -22.49
CA GLN A 2 26.19 5.56 -22.73
C GLN A 2 25.37 5.24 -21.46
N ARG A 3 26.02 4.83 -20.36
CA ARG A 3 25.35 4.46 -19.09
C ARG A 3 24.50 5.59 -18.47
N GLY A 4 24.95 6.84 -18.61
CA GLY A 4 24.22 8.01 -18.09
C GLY A 4 22.93 8.30 -18.88
N ARG A 5 22.93 8.05 -20.20
CA ARG A 5 21.71 8.16 -21.02
C ARG A 5 20.71 7.06 -20.71
N VAL A 6 21.17 5.81 -20.55
CA VAL A 6 20.28 4.67 -20.24
C VAL A 6 19.65 4.83 -18.85
N LEU A 7 20.42 5.29 -17.85
CA LEU A 7 19.86 5.61 -16.53
C LEU A 7 18.84 6.75 -16.59
N SER A 8 19.13 7.81 -17.36
CA SER A 8 18.16 8.89 -17.56
C SER A 8 16.87 8.39 -18.21
N GLY A 9 16.97 7.43 -19.13
CA GLY A 9 15.83 6.74 -19.72
C GLY A 9 15.06 5.92 -18.69
N ALA A 10 15.75 5.16 -17.84
CA ALA A 10 15.13 4.32 -16.80
C ALA A 10 14.33 5.14 -15.79
N VAL A 11 14.93 6.22 -15.27
CA VAL A 11 14.25 7.15 -14.34
C VAL A 11 13.11 7.90 -15.05
N GLY A 12 13.30 8.29 -16.31
CA GLY A 12 12.25 8.94 -17.10
C GLY A 12 11.04 8.03 -17.35
N ALA A 13 11.27 6.77 -17.69
CA ALA A 13 10.22 5.76 -17.85
C ALA A 13 9.48 5.52 -16.52
N LEU A 14 10.21 5.41 -15.41
CA LEU A 14 9.63 5.31 -14.07
C LEU A 14 8.72 6.49 -13.74
N CYS A 15 9.17 7.73 -13.95
CA CYS A 15 8.36 8.93 -13.75
C CYS A 15 7.09 8.92 -14.61
N ARG A 16 7.16 8.42 -15.85
CA ARG A 16 5.99 8.32 -16.74
C ARG A 16 4.99 7.26 -16.28
N ALA A 17 5.46 6.13 -15.77
CA ALA A 17 4.63 5.04 -15.25
C ALA A 17 3.89 5.42 -13.95
N LEU A 18 4.37 6.42 -13.22
CA LEU A 18 3.69 6.95 -12.03
C LEU A 18 2.45 7.79 -12.40
N PRO A 19 1.43 7.82 -11.52
CA PRO A 19 0.21 8.62 -11.72
C PRO A 19 0.52 10.09 -11.99
N PRO A 20 -0.26 10.80 -12.82
CA PRO A 20 0.00 12.20 -13.17
C PRO A 20 0.14 13.14 -11.97
N ARG A 21 -0.65 12.90 -10.91
CA ARG A 21 -0.63 13.68 -9.65
C ARG A 21 0.64 13.48 -8.82
N ALA A 22 1.34 12.38 -9.03
CA ALA A 22 2.49 11.93 -8.26
C ALA A 22 3.75 11.84 -9.14
N ARG A 23 3.82 12.54 -10.27
CA ARG A 23 4.94 12.45 -11.21
C ARG A 23 6.07 13.41 -10.79
N PRO A 24 7.19 12.93 -10.25
CA PRO A 24 8.34 13.78 -9.94
C PRO A 24 9.13 14.09 -11.22
N ALA A 25 9.91 15.16 -11.20
CA ALA A 25 10.88 15.41 -12.26
C ALA A 25 12.02 14.36 -12.19
N PRO A 26 12.54 13.87 -13.34
CA PRO A 26 13.66 12.92 -13.33
C PRO A 26 14.92 13.47 -12.62
N ASP A 27 15.07 14.80 -12.59
CA ASP A 27 16.17 15.47 -11.90
C ASP A 27 16.07 15.34 -10.37
N THR A 28 14.86 15.20 -9.82
CA THR A 28 14.62 15.00 -8.38
C THR A 28 15.31 13.71 -7.89
N PHE A 29 15.25 12.62 -8.66
CA PHE A 29 15.96 11.36 -8.35
C PHE A 29 17.49 11.52 -8.35
N ARG A 30 18.03 12.30 -9.28
CA ARG A 30 19.48 12.57 -9.34
C ARG A 30 19.94 13.38 -8.15
N ARG A 31 19.17 14.40 -7.77
CA ARG A 31 19.43 15.23 -6.57
C ARG A 31 19.34 14.42 -5.28
N ALA A 32 18.34 13.55 -5.18
CA ALA A 32 18.17 12.68 -4.01
C ALA A 32 19.32 11.68 -3.82
N ARG A 33 19.91 11.15 -4.91
CA ARG A 33 21.12 10.33 -4.80
C ARG A 33 22.25 11.03 -4.04
N PHE A 34 22.46 12.33 -4.26
CA PHE A 34 23.53 13.11 -3.60
C PHE A 34 23.08 13.76 -2.28
N ASP A 35 21.99 13.27 -1.71
CA ASP A 35 21.33 13.80 -0.52
C ASP A 35 21.09 15.33 -0.53
N ARG A 36 20.64 15.87 -1.67
CA ARG A 36 20.41 17.32 -1.83
C ARG A 36 19.04 17.72 -1.25
N PRO A 37 18.98 18.74 -0.36
CA PRO A 37 17.74 19.12 0.33
C PRO A 37 16.63 19.60 -0.60
N GLN A 38 16.99 20.07 -1.80
CA GLN A 38 16.03 20.52 -2.81
C GLN A 38 15.10 19.39 -3.31
N ALA A 39 15.47 18.12 -3.14
CA ALA A 39 14.65 16.98 -3.56
C ALA A 39 13.74 16.44 -2.43
N THR A 40 13.98 16.83 -1.18
CA THR A 40 13.35 16.20 -0.01
C THR A 40 11.83 16.40 0.01
N LEU A 41 11.36 17.64 -0.21
CA LEU A 41 9.93 17.96 -0.20
C LEU A 41 9.17 17.27 -1.33
N ASP A 42 9.77 17.20 -2.52
CA ASP A 42 9.17 16.51 -3.67
C ASP A 42 9.02 15.01 -3.39
N PHE A 43 10.01 14.39 -2.74
CA PHE A 43 9.95 12.98 -2.35
C PHE A 43 8.93 12.70 -1.23
N TRP A 44 8.79 13.58 -0.24
CA TRP A 44 7.74 13.43 0.77
C TRP A 44 6.34 13.49 0.15
N ARG A 45 6.10 14.46 -0.76
CA ARG A 45 4.84 14.58 -1.49
C ARG A 45 4.58 13.38 -2.40
N LEU A 46 5.62 12.89 -3.07
CA LEU A 46 5.57 11.67 -3.88
C LEU A 46 5.13 10.48 -3.04
N LEU A 47 5.82 10.19 -1.93
CA LEU A 47 5.49 9.06 -1.06
C LEU A 47 4.09 9.20 -0.46
N TYR A 48 3.71 10.41 -0.04
CA TYR A 48 2.38 10.69 0.49
C TYR A 48 1.28 10.42 -0.53
N THR A 49 1.42 10.93 -1.76
CA THR A 49 0.42 10.73 -2.82
C THR A 49 0.27 9.26 -3.21
N LEU A 50 1.39 8.55 -3.37
CA LEU A 50 1.38 7.12 -3.72
C LEU A 50 0.78 6.27 -2.60
N LEU A 51 1.22 6.46 -1.35
CA LEU A 51 0.68 5.71 -0.22
C LEU A 51 -0.79 6.04 0.01
N LYS A 52 -1.21 7.30 -0.14
CA LYS A 52 -2.63 7.66 -0.04
C LYS A 52 -3.46 6.94 -1.11
N GLN A 53 -2.97 6.86 -2.34
CA GLN A 53 -3.65 6.17 -3.43
C GLN A 53 -3.81 4.67 -3.14
N ILE A 54 -2.78 4.02 -2.58
CA ILE A 54 -2.83 2.60 -2.19
C ILE A 54 -3.81 2.35 -1.04
N HIS A 55 -3.84 3.23 -0.03
CA HIS A 55 -4.72 3.05 1.15
C HIS A 55 -6.15 3.60 0.95
N GLY A 56 -6.47 4.11 -0.23
CA GLY A 56 -7.79 4.61 -0.59
C GLY A 56 -8.03 6.08 -0.20
N ASP A 57 -8.93 6.71 -0.97
CA ASP A 57 -9.12 8.16 -1.10
C ASP A 57 -9.77 8.88 0.11
N LYS A 58 -9.85 8.23 1.28
CA LYS A 58 -10.62 8.73 2.44
C LYS A 58 -9.83 9.51 3.47
N TRP A 59 -8.55 9.76 3.23
CA TRP A 59 -7.74 10.64 4.07
C TRP A 59 -7.89 12.08 3.58
N THR A 60 -8.39 12.96 4.44
CA THR A 60 -8.49 14.40 4.17
C THR A 60 -7.14 14.91 3.68
N GLU A 61 -7.11 15.63 2.56
CA GLU A 61 -5.87 16.24 2.08
C GLU A 61 -5.31 17.17 3.16
N SER A 62 -4.19 16.79 3.74
CA SER A 62 -3.48 17.67 4.64
C SER A 62 -2.53 18.54 3.83
N TYR A 63 -2.77 19.85 3.84
CA TYR A 63 -1.84 20.83 3.25
C TYR A 63 -0.58 21.01 4.09
N ALA A 64 -0.62 20.65 5.38
CA ALA A 64 0.52 20.74 6.27
C ALA A 64 1.52 19.61 6.02
N ILE A 65 2.76 19.98 5.71
CA ILE A 65 3.86 19.05 5.40
C ILE A 65 4.14 18.08 6.56
N ASP A 66 4.07 18.55 7.81
CA ASP A 66 4.28 17.72 9.00
C ASP A 66 3.28 16.55 9.09
N ASN A 67 2.00 16.80 8.77
CA ASN A 67 0.99 15.75 8.74
C ASN A 67 1.24 14.73 7.63
N GLN A 68 1.71 15.19 6.45
CA GLN A 68 2.09 14.29 5.36
C GLN A 68 3.26 13.40 5.76
N ILE A 69 4.28 13.97 6.41
CA ILE A 69 5.46 13.23 6.89
C ILE A 69 5.06 12.20 7.94
N ARG A 70 4.24 12.58 8.92
CA ARG A 70 3.74 11.67 9.95
C ARG A 70 2.98 10.50 9.34
N PHE A 71 2.12 10.78 8.34
CA PHE A 71 1.40 9.74 7.60
C PHE A 71 2.34 8.81 6.83
N VAL A 72 3.33 9.36 6.10
CA VAL A 72 4.28 8.54 5.34
C VAL A 72 5.10 7.66 6.28
N LYS A 73 5.56 8.19 7.43
CA LYS A 73 6.26 7.41 8.45
C LYS A 73 5.38 6.27 9.00
N SER A 74 4.13 6.54 9.38
CA SER A 74 3.24 5.51 9.91
C SER A 74 2.87 4.46 8.87
N ALA A 75 2.60 4.87 7.63
CA ALA A 75 2.30 3.96 6.53
C ALA A 75 3.50 3.06 6.18
N LEU A 76 4.71 3.62 6.09
CA LEU A 76 5.93 2.82 5.87
C LEU A 76 6.21 1.86 7.02
N TRP A 77 5.95 2.27 8.26
CA TRP A 77 6.05 1.38 9.42
C TRP A 77 5.05 0.22 9.33
N TYR A 78 3.80 0.51 8.96
CA TYR A 78 2.76 -0.50 8.75
C TYR A 78 3.15 -1.53 7.68
N HIS A 79 3.79 -1.08 6.59
CA HIS A 79 4.30 -1.98 5.54
C HIS A 79 5.58 -2.73 5.94
N GLY A 80 6.22 -2.37 7.06
CA GLY A 80 7.39 -3.06 7.61
C GLY A 80 8.74 -2.48 7.15
N TYR A 81 8.81 -1.21 6.75
CA TYR A 81 10.08 -0.57 6.44
C TYR A 81 10.90 -0.34 7.72
N GLY A 82 12.00 -1.07 7.88
CA GLY A 82 12.72 -1.15 9.16
C GLY A 82 13.92 -0.22 9.35
N ARG A 83 14.19 0.74 8.45
CA ARG A 83 15.43 1.56 8.55
C ARG A 83 15.27 2.69 9.58
N PRO A 84 16.07 2.74 10.67
CA PRO A 84 15.91 3.72 11.74
C PRO A 84 16.25 5.15 11.28
N GLN A 85 17.22 5.30 10.38
CA GLN A 85 17.65 6.59 9.82
C GLN A 85 16.51 7.38 9.17
N PHE A 86 15.54 6.67 8.58
CA PHE A 86 14.34 7.26 8.00
C PHE A 86 13.40 7.85 9.05
N TYR A 87 13.20 7.16 10.17
CA TYR A 87 12.31 7.63 11.24
C TYR A 87 12.90 8.80 12.01
N GLN A 88 14.24 8.89 12.05
CA GLN A 88 15.01 9.99 12.62
C GLN A 88 14.99 11.26 11.78
N LEU A 89 14.46 11.23 10.54
CA LEU A 89 14.41 12.41 9.68
C LEU A 89 13.56 13.54 10.30
N PRO A 90 13.93 14.82 10.07
CA PRO A 90 13.20 15.97 10.61
C PRO A 90 11.73 15.99 10.17
N SER A 91 10.85 16.40 11.07
CA SER A 91 9.42 16.62 10.79
C SER A 91 9.17 17.78 9.82
N ASP A 92 10.16 18.66 9.61
CA ASP A 92 10.09 19.77 8.66
C ASP A 92 10.34 19.32 7.21
N GLY A 93 10.79 18.09 6.99
CA GLY A 93 11.07 17.55 5.65
C GLY A 93 12.26 18.20 4.95
N SER A 94 13.19 18.79 5.71
CA SER A 94 14.33 19.56 5.19
C SER A 94 15.52 18.70 4.74
N ALA A 95 15.66 17.47 5.24
CA ALA A 95 16.80 16.60 4.97
C ALA A 95 16.39 15.13 4.75
N GLY A 96 17.32 14.33 4.19
CA GLY A 96 17.13 12.88 4.02
C GLY A 96 16.55 12.46 2.66
N SER A 97 16.74 13.26 1.62
CA SER A 97 16.33 12.91 0.25
C SER A 97 16.87 11.55 -0.21
N ARG A 98 18.07 11.14 0.25
CA ARG A 98 18.64 9.82 -0.05
C ARG A 98 17.89 8.69 0.66
N GLU A 99 17.56 8.88 1.93
CA GLU A 99 16.76 7.92 2.71
C GLU A 99 15.33 7.79 2.16
N LEU A 100 14.76 8.90 1.67
CA LEU A 100 13.45 8.89 1.00
C LEU A 100 13.48 8.14 -0.33
N LEU A 101 14.56 8.29 -1.11
CA LEU A 101 14.77 7.51 -2.33
C LEU A 101 14.88 6.02 -2.04
N LEU A 102 15.51 5.64 -0.92
CA LEU A 102 15.61 4.25 -0.47
C LEU A 102 14.26 3.70 0.01
N ALA A 103 13.47 4.50 0.74
CA ALA A 103 12.11 4.12 1.10
C ALA A 103 11.23 3.94 -0.15
N PHE A 104 11.32 4.84 -1.11
CA PHE A 104 10.59 4.75 -2.38
C PHE A 104 10.98 3.50 -3.18
N SER A 105 12.28 3.24 -3.34
CA SER A 105 12.76 2.06 -4.07
C SER A 105 12.44 0.76 -3.34
N TRP A 106 12.43 0.77 -2.01
CA TRP A 106 11.94 -0.35 -1.22
C TRP A 106 10.45 -0.61 -1.46
N LEU A 107 9.60 0.42 -1.49
CA LEU A 107 8.18 0.28 -1.84
C LEU A 107 7.99 -0.28 -3.25
N LEU A 108 8.78 0.22 -4.21
CA LEU A 108 8.77 -0.22 -5.61
C LEU A 108 8.98 -1.74 -5.70
N HIS A 109 9.92 -2.28 -4.92
CA HIS A 109 10.25 -3.70 -4.92
C HIS A 109 9.28 -4.54 -4.07
N ARG A 110 8.98 -4.12 -2.83
CA ARG A 110 8.26 -4.94 -1.85
C ARG A 110 6.75 -4.97 -2.03
N LEU A 111 6.17 -3.87 -2.51
CA LEU A 111 4.72 -3.78 -2.71
C LEU A 111 4.32 -3.98 -4.16
N SER A 112 5.25 -4.21 -5.09
CA SER A 112 4.97 -4.18 -6.52
C SER A 112 4.17 -2.91 -6.86
N LEU A 113 4.71 -1.77 -6.41
CA LEU A 113 4.00 -0.49 -6.33
C LEU A 113 3.35 -0.12 -7.65
N LEU A 114 4.05 -0.29 -8.76
CA LEU A 114 3.54 0.06 -10.08
C LEU A 114 2.42 -0.88 -10.50
N GLU A 115 2.55 -2.18 -10.25
CA GLU A 115 1.51 -3.17 -10.51
C GLU A 115 0.23 -2.84 -9.70
N GLN A 116 0.37 -2.51 -8.41
CA GLN A 116 -0.77 -2.09 -7.59
C GLN A 116 -1.42 -0.81 -8.13
N LEU A 117 -0.64 0.19 -8.53
CA LEU A 117 -1.17 1.43 -9.11
C LEU A 117 -1.88 1.19 -10.44
N LEU A 118 -1.38 0.27 -11.27
CA LEU A 118 -2.05 -0.14 -12.50
C LEU A 118 -3.38 -0.83 -12.22
N THR A 119 -3.46 -1.72 -11.21
CA THR A 119 -4.74 -2.34 -10.83
C THR A 119 -5.77 -1.33 -10.31
N LEU A 120 -5.32 -0.30 -9.58
CA LEU A 120 -6.18 0.75 -9.04
C LEU A 120 -6.67 1.73 -10.11
N ASN A 121 -5.85 1.98 -11.14
CA ASN A 121 -6.17 2.90 -12.23
C ASN A 121 -6.91 2.24 -13.40
N ARG A 122 -7.12 0.92 -13.37
CA ARG A 122 -7.75 0.17 -14.45
C ARG A 122 -9.17 0.68 -14.70
N VAL A 123 -9.46 1.08 -15.93
CA VAL A 123 -10.80 1.48 -16.34
C VAL A 123 -11.66 0.23 -16.47
N LYS A 124 -12.73 0.15 -15.65
CA LYS A 124 -13.69 -0.96 -15.72
C LYS A 124 -14.66 -0.74 -16.88
N THR A 125 -14.39 -1.39 -18.01
CA THR A 125 -15.23 -1.37 -19.22
C THR A 125 -16.15 -2.57 -19.36
N GLY A 126 -15.99 -3.59 -18.50
CA GLY A 126 -16.82 -4.79 -18.49
C GLY A 126 -17.64 -4.90 -17.21
N ASP A 127 -18.72 -5.66 -17.28
CA ASP A 127 -19.55 -5.97 -16.11
C ASP A 127 -18.86 -7.05 -15.28
N GLU A 128 -18.17 -6.63 -14.21
CA GLU A 128 -17.57 -7.55 -13.24
C GLU A 128 -18.63 -8.02 -12.24
N THR A 129 -18.90 -9.32 -12.20
CA THR A 129 -19.63 -9.97 -11.10
C THR A 129 -18.60 -10.60 -10.16
N SER A 130 -18.19 -9.87 -9.13
CA SER A 130 -17.37 -10.48 -8.08
C SER A 130 -18.24 -11.44 -7.28
N VAL A 131 -17.89 -12.73 -7.27
CA VAL A 131 -18.38 -13.63 -6.22
C VAL A 131 -17.86 -13.04 -4.91
N CYS A 132 -18.70 -12.92 -3.88
CA CYS A 132 -18.28 -12.41 -2.58
C CYS A 132 -17.31 -13.40 -1.91
N THR A 133 -16.07 -13.43 -2.39
CA THR A 133 -14.91 -14.03 -1.75
C THR A 133 -14.43 -13.00 -0.74
N CYS A 134 -14.36 -13.37 0.53
CA CYS A 134 -13.94 -12.48 1.61
C CYS A 134 -12.48 -11.98 1.47
N GLU A 135 -11.76 -12.44 0.44
CA GLU A 135 -10.31 -12.34 0.27
C GLU A 135 -9.90 -11.16 -0.63
N ASP A 136 -10.65 -10.83 -1.69
CA ASP A 136 -10.16 -9.92 -2.74
C ASP A 136 -10.39 -8.42 -2.46
N ASP A 137 -11.34 -8.08 -1.59
CA ASP A 137 -11.75 -6.68 -1.32
C ASP A 137 -11.21 -6.10 0.00
N LEU A 138 -10.24 -6.76 0.64
CA LEU A 138 -9.60 -6.26 1.87
C LEU A 138 -8.87 -4.92 1.65
N LEU A 139 -8.60 -4.54 0.41
CA LEU A 139 -7.98 -3.26 0.04
C LEU A 139 -9.01 -2.13 -0.17
N SER A 140 -10.27 -2.42 -0.48
CA SER A 140 -11.23 -1.41 -0.99
C SER A 140 -12.36 -1.06 -0.01
N SER A 141 -12.70 -1.92 0.94
CA SER A 141 -13.88 -1.72 1.81
C SER A 141 -13.55 -1.44 3.28
N LYS A 142 -13.02 -0.24 3.56
CA LYS A 142 -13.22 0.41 4.87
C LYS A 142 -14.14 1.60 4.67
N LYS A 143 -15.45 1.38 4.77
CA LYS A 143 -16.47 2.44 4.75
C LYS A 143 -17.14 2.54 6.12
N GLY A 144 -16.96 3.71 6.75
CA GLY A 144 -17.80 4.21 7.82
C GLY A 144 -17.44 3.72 9.23
N ARG A 145 -16.54 4.45 9.91
CA ARG A 145 -16.47 4.43 11.38
C ARG A 145 -15.92 5.75 11.92
N THR A 146 -16.72 6.80 11.84
CA THR A 146 -16.74 7.83 12.87
C THR A 146 -17.70 7.35 13.97
N GLU A 147 -17.25 6.38 14.75
CA GLU A 147 -17.93 5.99 16.00
C GLU A 147 -16.84 5.80 17.06
N ILE A 148 -16.70 6.86 17.88
CA ILE A 148 -16.30 6.90 19.28
C ILE A 148 -15.59 5.62 19.74
N THR A 149 -14.26 5.67 19.76
CA THR A 149 -13.48 4.77 20.61
C THR A 149 -13.90 5.01 22.05
N PRO A 150 -14.41 4.01 22.79
CA PRO A 150 -14.47 4.11 24.23
C PRO A 150 -13.04 4.28 24.72
N ASP A 151 -12.83 5.25 25.60
CA ASP A 151 -11.56 5.44 26.30
C ASP A 151 -11.25 4.15 27.08
N TRP A 152 -10.23 3.42 26.64
CA TRP A 152 -9.85 2.14 27.23
C TRP A 152 -9.10 2.42 28.53
N GLY A 153 -9.85 2.46 29.64
CA GLY A 153 -9.30 2.39 30.98
C GLY A 153 -8.54 1.07 31.22
N PRO A 154 -7.74 0.99 32.30
CA PRO A 154 -6.73 -0.04 32.51
C PRO A 154 -7.25 -1.46 32.80
N ASP A 155 -8.56 -1.72 32.73
CA ASP A 155 -9.14 -3.05 32.96
C ASP A 155 -9.49 -3.71 31.61
N ASN A 156 -8.47 -4.33 31.02
CA ASN A 156 -8.47 -4.93 29.68
C ASN A 156 -9.24 -6.27 29.66
N ARG A 157 -10.51 -6.27 30.10
CA ARG A 157 -11.41 -7.42 29.96
C ARG A 157 -12.27 -7.19 28.72
N VAL A 158 -12.01 -7.98 27.68
CA VAL A 158 -12.83 -7.98 26.48
C VAL A 158 -14.26 -8.42 26.87
N ASP A 159 -15.21 -7.48 26.88
CA ASP A 159 -16.60 -7.77 27.21
C ASP A 159 -17.19 -8.71 26.15
N VAL A 160 -17.56 -9.92 26.58
CA VAL A 160 -18.17 -10.95 25.73
C VAL A 160 -19.45 -10.41 25.08
N ARG A 161 -20.19 -9.52 25.75
CA ARG A 161 -21.39 -8.88 25.19
C ARG A 161 -21.05 -7.93 24.04
N TYR A 162 -19.93 -7.22 24.14
CA TYR A 162 -19.44 -6.37 23.06
C TYR A 162 -19.00 -7.19 21.85
N LEU A 163 -18.29 -8.31 22.06
CA LEU A 163 -17.95 -9.23 20.97
C LEU A 163 -19.20 -9.84 20.32
N GLN A 164 -20.19 -10.22 21.11
CA GLN A 164 -21.45 -10.75 20.60
C GLN A 164 -22.19 -9.68 19.78
N TRP A 165 -22.22 -8.43 20.23
CA TRP A 165 -22.78 -7.31 19.47
C TRP A 165 -22.03 -7.06 18.16
N LEU A 166 -20.68 -7.03 18.18
CA LEU A 166 -19.87 -6.90 16.98
C LEU A 166 -20.14 -8.05 15.99
N SER A 167 -20.26 -9.28 16.49
CA SER A 167 -20.58 -10.45 15.65
C SER A 167 -21.97 -10.33 15.01
N GLY A 168 -22.96 -9.83 15.76
CA GLY A 168 -24.30 -9.56 15.25
C GLY A 168 -24.28 -8.46 14.17
N ARG A 169 -23.53 -7.38 14.41
CA ARG A 169 -23.34 -6.29 13.46
C ARG A 169 -22.67 -6.79 12.18
N LEU A 170 -21.59 -7.57 12.28
CA LEU A 170 -20.92 -8.16 11.11
C LEU A 170 -21.86 -9.07 10.31
N ARG A 171 -22.64 -9.93 10.98
CA ARG A 171 -23.64 -10.78 10.30
C ARG A 171 -24.70 -9.96 9.58
N PHE A 172 -25.16 -8.87 10.19
CA PHE A 172 -26.13 -7.97 9.55
C PHE A 172 -25.53 -7.27 8.33
N GLN A 173 -24.32 -6.72 8.46
CA GLN A 173 -23.60 -6.08 7.35
C GLN A 173 -23.36 -7.07 6.20
N TRP A 174 -22.97 -8.30 6.51
CA TRP A 174 -22.80 -9.37 5.52
C TRP A 174 -24.10 -9.67 4.77
N ARG A 175 -25.22 -9.82 5.49
CA ARG A 175 -26.53 -10.05 4.86
C ARG A 175 -26.95 -8.87 3.98
N SER A 176 -26.72 -7.65 4.44
CA SER A 176 -26.99 -6.43 3.67
C SER A 176 -26.17 -6.39 2.39
N LEU A 177 -24.86 -6.68 2.46
CA LEU A 177 -23.97 -6.73 1.30
C LEU A 177 -24.42 -7.80 0.30
N HIS A 178 -24.77 -8.99 0.79
CA HIS A 178 -25.27 -10.07 -0.03
C HIS A 178 -26.59 -9.69 -0.74
N ALA A 179 -27.53 -9.05 -0.04
CA ALA A 179 -28.76 -8.56 -0.64
C ALA A 179 -28.49 -7.50 -1.74
N GLN A 180 -27.56 -6.57 -1.50
CA GLN A 180 -27.15 -5.58 -2.51
C GLN A 180 -26.53 -6.24 -3.73
N HIS A 181 -25.67 -7.24 -3.54
CA HIS A 181 -25.07 -8.00 -4.63
C HIS A 181 -26.14 -8.74 -5.45
N GLN A 182 -27.12 -9.37 -4.80
CA GLN A 182 -28.25 -10.00 -5.49
C GLN A 182 -29.05 -8.99 -6.32
N GLU A 183 -29.34 -7.80 -5.80
CA GLU A 183 -30.03 -6.74 -6.55
C GLU A 183 -29.19 -6.26 -7.74
N GLN A 184 -27.88 -6.08 -7.57
CA GLN A 184 -26.97 -5.74 -8.67
C GLN A 184 -27.01 -6.80 -9.77
N CYS A 185 -26.92 -8.09 -9.42
CA CYS A 185 -27.01 -9.19 -10.38
C CYS A 185 -28.36 -9.22 -11.13
N LYS A 186 -29.48 -8.93 -10.45
CA LYS A 186 -30.80 -8.83 -11.10
C LYS A 186 -30.87 -7.68 -12.10
N LEU A 187 -30.27 -6.53 -11.77
CA LEU A 187 -30.23 -5.37 -12.65
C LEU A 187 -29.33 -5.61 -13.87
N LEU A 188 -28.14 -6.19 -13.65
CA LEU A 188 -27.23 -6.59 -14.73
C LEU A 188 -27.90 -7.57 -15.69
N TYR A 189 -28.54 -8.61 -15.14
CA TYR A 189 -29.28 -9.58 -15.94
C TYR A 189 -30.36 -8.92 -16.81
N LYS A 190 -31.10 -7.93 -16.28
CA LYS A 190 -32.08 -7.19 -17.09
C LYS A 190 -31.41 -6.47 -18.25
N ILE A 191 -30.29 -5.79 -18.02
CA ILE A 191 -29.55 -5.07 -19.06
C ILE A 191 -29.09 -6.04 -20.15
N HIS A 192 -28.49 -7.17 -19.76
CA HIS A 192 -28.04 -8.20 -20.70
C HIS A 192 -29.19 -8.81 -21.50
N LEU A 193 -30.31 -9.08 -20.84
CA LEU A 193 -31.51 -9.62 -21.50
C LEU A 193 -32.09 -8.64 -22.52
N PHE A 194 -32.21 -7.35 -22.16
CA PHE A 194 -32.77 -6.33 -23.05
C PHE A 194 -31.86 -5.95 -24.21
N THR A 195 -30.55 -6.22 -24.10
CA THR A 195 -29.56 -5.90 -25.14
C THR A 195 -29.05 -7.13 -25.87
N SER A 196 -29.66 -8.28 -25.63
CA SER A 196 -29.36 -9.54 -26.31
C SER A 196 -29.58 -9.41 -27.81
N GLY A 197 -28.59 -9.80 -28.61
CA GLY A 197 -28.53 -9.67 -30.06
C GLY A 197 -28.07 -8.30 -30.57
N CYS A 198 -27.83 -7.31 -29.71
CA CYS A 198 -27.44 -5.97 -30.13
C CYS A 198 -25.92 -5.79 -30.34
N HIS A 199 -25.09 -6.72 -29.83
CA HIS A 199 -23.64 -6.62 -29.88
C HIS A 199 -23.04 -7.23 -31.15
N MET A 200 -21.97 -6.62 -31.69
CA MET A 200 -21.31 -7.06 -32.92
C MET A 200 -20.53 -8.36 -32.74
N ASP A 201 -19.96 -8.57 -31.54
CA ASP A 201 -19.34 -9.84 -31.17
C ASP A 201 -20.42 -10.86 -30.79
N LYS A 202 -20.49 -11.93 -31.58
CA LYS A 202 -21.42 -13.04 -31.42
C LYS A 202 -21.16 -13.86 -30.15
N SER A 203 -19.97 -13.78 -29.57
CA SER A 203 -19.61 -14.51 -28.35
C SER A 203 -20.21 -13.87 -27.08
N LEU A 204 -20.31 -12.54 -27.05
CA LEU A 204 -20.91 -11.78 -25.94
C LEU A 204 -22.41 -11.62 -26.13
N GLY A 205 -22.84 -11.28 -27.35
CA GLY A 205 -24.26 -11.21 -27.71
C GLY A 205 -25.10 -10.16 -26.96
N HIS A 206 -24.55 -9.40 -26.01
CA HIS A 206 -25.26 -8.36 -25.24
C HIS A 206 -24.35 -7.17 -24.94
N PHE A 207 -24.92 -6.04 -24.52
CA PHE A 207 -24.15 -4.86 -24.09
C PHE A 207 -23.87 -4.88 -22.59
N SER A 208 -22.68 -4.41 -22.22
CA SER A 208 -22.30 -4.08 -20.84
C SER A 208 -23.01 -2.82 -20.34
N VAL A 209 -23.00 -2.60 -19.02
CA VAL A 209 -23.54 -1.37 -18.42
C VAL A 209 -22.90 -0.14 -19.03
N THR A 210 -21.57 -0.13 -19.15
CA THR A 210 -20.82 0.98 -19.74
C THR A 210 -21.22 1.24 -21.19
N GLU A 211 -21.36 0.19 -22.01
CA GLU A 211 -21.79 0.34 -23.40
C GLU A 211 -23.22 0.86 -23.50
N THR A 212 -24.15 0.36 -22.68
CA THR A 212 -25.52 0.88 -22.67
C THR A 212 -25.59 2.36 -22.27
N GLU A 213 -24.73 2.81 -21.37
CA GLU A 213 -24.67 4.21 -20.97
C GLU A 213 -24.06 5.08 -22.08
N LEU A 214 -23.06 4.59 -22.81
CA LEU A 214 -22.50 5.28 -23.98
C LEU A 214 -23.53 5.43 -25.12
N VAL A 215 -24.37 4.42 -25.34
CA VAL A 215 -25.48 4.50 -26.30
C VAL A 215 -26.50 5.56 -25.87
N ARG A 216 -26.79 5.67 -24.57
CA ARG A 216 -27.70 6.68 -24.02
C ARG A 216 -27.09 8.09 -24.08
N GLN A 217 -25.81 8.21 -23.78
CA GLN A 217 -25.09 9.49 -23.65
C GLN A 217 -23.77 9.45 -24.44
N PRO A 218 -23.80 9.74 -25.75
CA PRO A 218 -22.62 9.64 -26.60
C PRO A 218 -21.51 10.64 -26.23
N GLU A 219 -21.83 11.75 -25.55
CA GLU A 219 -20.80 12.71 -25.10
C GLU A 219 -19.83 12.11 -24.07
N ASN A 220 -20.26 11.10 -23.30
CA ASN A 220 -19.41 10.40 -22.34
C ASN A 220 -18.34 9.53 -23.03
N SER A 221 -18.50 9.24 -24.33
CA SER A 221 -17.51 8.47 -25.11
C SER A 221 -16.15 9.16 -25.15
N LYS A 222 -16.12 10.49 -25.29
CA LYS A 222 -14.87 11.27 -25.32
C LYS A 222 -14.14 11.18 -23.98
N GLN A 223 -14.87 11.22 -22.86
CA GLN A 223 -14.29 11.10 -21.52
C GLN A 223 -13.74 9.69 -21.29
N LEU A 224 -14.49 8.66 -21.71
CA LEU A 224 -14.02 7.27 -21.61
C LEU A 224 -12.78 7.04 -22.47
N LEU A 225 -12.75 7.54 -23.70
CA LEU A 225 -11.58 7.46 -24.57
C LEU A 225 -10.36 8.13 -23.93
N GLN A 226 -10.51 9.34 -23.36
CA GLN A 226 -9.42 10.01 -22.65
C GLN A 226 -8.90 9.18 -21.46
N LEU A 227 -9.79 8.53 -20.71
CA LEU A 227 -9.39 7.64 -19.61
C LEU A 227 -8.63 6.42 -20.11
N LEU A 228 -9.12 5.76 -21.17
CA LEU A 228 -8.47 4.59 -21.78
C LEU A 228 -7.12 4.95 -22.42
N GLU A 229 -7.03 6.10 -23.10
CA GLU A 229 -5.76 6.62 -23.62
C GLU A 229 -4.78 6.87 -22.49
N SER A 230 -5.24 7.45 -21.36
CA SER A 230 -4.39 7.71 -20.20
C SER A 230 -3.89 6.41 -19.54
N GLU A 231 -4.75 5.39 -19.45
CA GLU A 231 -4.39 4.05 -18.96
C GLU A 231 -3.38 3.38 -19.90
N THR A 232 -3.64 3.42 -21.22
CA THR A 232 -2.75 2.84 -22.23
C THR A 232 -1.38 3.49 -22.19
N MET A 233 -1.30 4.82 -22.13
CA MET A 233 -0.03 5.53 -21.98
C MET A 233 0.72 5.14 -20.70
N GLN A 234 -0.01 4.92 -19.59
CA GLN A 234 0.59 4.50 -18.33
C GLN A 234 1.12 3.05 -18.42
N LEU A 235 0.38 2.15 -19.07
CA LEU A 235 0.79 0.77 -19.32
C LEU A 235 2.03 0.70 -20.23
N GLU A 236 2.06 1.48 -21.31
CA GLU A 236 3.23 1.57 -22.19
C GLU A 236 4.47 2.05 -21.42
N ALA A 237 4.33 3.11 -20.62
CA ALA A 237 5.42 3.61 -19.77
C ALA A 237 5.89 2.58 -18.74
N PHE A 238 4.98 1.77 -18.19
CA PHE A 238 5.31 0.67 -17.30
C PHE A 238 6.11 -0.42 -18.02
N LEU A 239 5.72 -0.81 -19.23
CA LEU A 239 6.45 -1.80 -20.03
C LEU A 239 7.86 -1.31 -20.38
N GLU A 240 8.00 -0.05 -20.78
CA GLU A 240 9.31 0.59 -20.99
C GLU A 240 10.15 0.57 -19.71
N TRP A 241 9.56 0.92 -18.57
CA TRP A 241 10.26 0.88 -17.29
C TRP A 241 10.70 -0.55 -16.93
N LYS A 242 9.85 -1.56 -17.14
CA LYS A 242 10.17 -2.97 -16.89
C LYS A 242 11.37 -3.44 -17.68
N GLN A 243 11.54 -3.00 -18.94
CA GLN A 243 12.73 -3.30 -19.73
C GLN A 243 14.01 -2.68 -19.14
N LEU A 244 13.88 -1.51 -18.50
CA LEU A 244 14.99 -0.74 -17.92
C LEU A 244 15.18 -0.97 -16.40
N GLU A 245 14.35 -1.82 -15.80
CA GLU A 245 14.37 -2.14 -14.38
C GLU A 245 15.76 -2.60 -13.88
N PRO A 246 16.50 -3.47 -14.59
CA PRO A 246 17.85 -3.88 -14.17
C PRO A 246 18.83 -2.71 -14.06
N VAL A 247 18.70 -1.71 -14.95
CA VAL A 247 19.57 -0.52 -14.95
C VAL A 247 19.27 0.35 -13.74
N TYR A 248 17.99 0.49 -13.38
CA TYR A 248 17.58 1.20 -12.17
C TYR A 248 18.14 0.54 -10.91
N TRP A 249 18.06 -0.80 -10.80
CA TRP A 249 18.58 -1.52 -9.63
C TRP A 249 20.11 -1.49 -9.53
N GLN A 250 20.83 -1.58 -10.65
CA GLN A 250 22.28 -1.37 -10.67
C GLN A 250 22.65 0.03 -10.18
N TRP A 251 21.87 1.04 -10.57
CA TRP A 251 22.07 2.39 -10.06
C TRP A 251 21.75 2.50 -8.57
N MET A 252 20.69 1.87 -8.07
CA MET A 252 20.37 1.85 -6.65
C MET A 252 21.47 1.17 -5.81
N GLY A 253 22.09 0.12 -6.35
CA GLY A 253 23.30 -0.49 -5.76
C GLY A 253 24.40 0.55 -5.55
N SER A 254 24.68 1.37 -6.56
CA SER A 254 25.66 2.47 -6.42
C SER A 254 25.27 3.49 -5.34
N VAL A 255 23.97 3.78 -5.13
CA VAL A 255 23.51 4.68 -4.06
C VAL A 255 23.87 4.10 -2.68
N LEU A 256 23.74 2.78 -2.51
CA LEU A 256 24.13 2.07 -1.29
C LEU A 256 25.65 2.07 -1.10
N ASP A 257 26.41 1.83 -2.17
CA ASP A 257 27.88 1.83 -2.13
C ASP A 257 28.43 3.20 -1.67
N HIS A 258 27.88 4.30 -2.21
CA HIS A 258 28.29 5.66 -1.83
C HIS A 258 27.97 5.96 -0.36
N MET A 259 26.88 5.42 0.19
CA MET A 259 26.59 5.55 1.63
C MET A 259 27.59 4.77 2.50
N ALA A 260 27.98 3.57 2.08
CA ALA A 260 28.97 2.78 2.81
C ALA A 260 30.34 3.46 2.82
N GLU A 261 30.76 4.02 1.70
CA GLU A 261 32.01 4.77 1.56
C GLU A 261 32.02 6.07 2.40
N GLU A 262 30.94 6.85 2.37
CA GLU A 262 30.80 8.06 3.20
C GLU A 262 30.83 7.74 4.72
N GLY A 263 30.18 6.64 5.12
CA GLY A 263 30.22 6.16 6.50
C GLY A 263 31.60 5.68 6.95
N ASN A 264 32.43 5.17 6.03
CA ASN A 264 33.80 4.74 6.31
C ASN A 264 34.78 5.93 6.34
N LEU A 265 34.58 6.94 5.48
CA LEU A 265 35.39 8.15 5.48
C LEU A 265 35.23 8.97 6.78
N CYS A 266 33.99 9.06 7.29
CA CYS A 266 33.68 9.74 8.55
C CYS A 266 34.31 9.04 9.77
N LYS A 267 34.43 7.71 9.76
CA LYS A 267 35.13 6.94 10.80
C LYS A 267 36.66 7.04 10.75
N SER A 268 37.22 7.49 9.61
CA SER A 268 38.67 7.55 9.40
C SER A 268 39.31 8.89 9.80
N GLN A 269 38.51 9.95 10.02
CA GLN A 269 39.00 11.27 10.40
C GLN A 269 39.04 11.51 11.92
N ASP A 270 38.44 10.63 12.71
CA ASP A 270 38.48 10.70 14.18
C ASP A 270 39.36 9.58 14.76
N ALA A 271 40.66 9.83 14.86
CA ALA A 271 41.52 9.24 15.90
C ALA A 271 42.74 10.16 16.16
N PRO A 272 42.99 10.49 17.43
CA PRO A 272 44.10 9.78 18.08
C PRO A 272 43.64 9.02 19.33
N ALA A 273 44.39 7.95 19.62
CA ALA A 273 44.13 6.97 20.64
C ALA A 273 44.15 7.54 22.07
N GLU A 274 43.04 7.40 22.78
CA GLU A 274 43.06 7.15 24.22
C GLU A 274 42.34 5.84 24.49
N ARG A 275 43.10 4.88 25.04
CA ARG A 275 42.56 3.67 25.64
C ARG A 275 41.78 4.05 26.90
N SER A 276 40.54 4.48 26.73
CA SER A 276 39.54 4.48 27.79
C SER A 276 38.59 3.32 27.57
N LYS A 277 38.38 2.53 28.61
CA LYS A 277 37.45 1.40 28.62
C LYS A 277 36.06 1.94 28.24
N LEU A 278 35.55 1.53 27.08
CA LEU A 278 34.17 1.75 26.69
C LEU A 278 33.24 1.19 27.79
N PRO A 279 32.33 1.99 28.37
CA PRO A 279 31.10 1.42 28.89
C PRO A 279 30.31 0.89 27.69
N GLU A 280 29.75 -0.31 27.79
CA GLU A 280 28.74 -0.81 26.86
C GLU A 280 27.60 0.21 26.76
N VAL A 281 27.63 1.06 25.74
CA VAL A 281 26.53 1.96 25.43
C VAL A 281 25.51 1.15 24.64
N THR A 282 24.66 0.46 25.39
CA THR A 282 23.34 -0.03 24.99
C THR A 282 22.47 1.19 24.66
N SER A 283 22.66 1.82 23.49
CA SER A 283 21.70 2.81 22.98
C SER A 283 20.72 2.13 22.02
N CYS A 284 20.02 1.11 22.53
CA CYS A 284 18.74 0.70 21.96
C CYS A 284 17.68 1.60 22.61
N CYS A 285 16.84 2.25 21.80
CA CYS A 285 15.81 3.14 22.31
C CYS A 285 14.93 2.39 23.33
N PRO A 286 14.73 2.89 24.57
CA PRO A 286 13.98 2.17 25.62
C PRO A 286 12.54 1.81 25.25
N TRP A 287 11.96 2.52 24.28
CA TRP A 287 10.64 2.22 23.74
C TRP A 287 10.67 1.09 22.70
N ALA A 288 11.76 0.90 21.97
CA ALA A 288 11.91 -0.16 20.98
C ALA A 288 12.00 -1.53 21.66
N GLU A 289 12.80 -1.65 22.72
CA GLU A 289 12.86 -2.87 23.56
C GLU A 289 11.52 -3.17 24.23
N ARG A 290 10.79 -2.12 24.65
CA ARG A 290 9.45 -2.25 25.21
C ARG A 290 8.44 -2.76 24.18
N VAL A 291 8.52 -2.28 22.93
CA VAL A 291 7.63 -2.70 21.85
C VAL A 291 7.96 -4.12 21.38
N THR A 292 9.24 -4.48 21.20
CA THR A 292 9.62 -5.87 20.89
C THR A 292 9.20 -6.82 22.02
N GLY A 293 9.39 -6.43 23.28
CA GLY A 293 8.92 -7.22 24.43
C GLY A 293 7.40 -7.39 24.47
N GLN A 294 6.63 -6.38 24.04
CA GLN A 294 5.18 -6.51 23.91
C GLN A 294 4.76 -7.40 22.73
N ILE A 295 5.47 -7.33 21.60
CA ILE A 295 5.25 -8.21 20.46
C ILE A 295 5.53 -9.66 20.86
N ASP A 296 6.67 -9.94 21.48
CA ASP A 296 7.04 -11.30 21.94
C ASP A 296 6.05 -11.84 22.98
N ARG A 297 5.46 -10.97 23.81
CA ARG A 297 4.40 -11.34 24.74
C ARG A 297 3.11 -11.69 24.00
N LEU A 298 2.66 -10.83 23.09
CA LEU A 298 1.47 -11.07 22.29
C LEU A 298 1.59 -12.32 21.40
N SER A 299 2.78 -12.57 20.84
CA SER A 299 3.06 -13.79 20.07
C SER A 299 2.93 -15.04 20.92
N ARG A 300 3.45 -15.03 22.15
CA ARG A 300 3.28 -16.15 23.10
C ARG A 300 1.82 -16.33 23.49
N ASP A 301 1.13 -15.25 23.81
CA ASP A 301 -0.29 -15.28 24.17
C ASP A 301 -1.14 -15.85 23.00
N LEU A 302 -0.86 -15.47 21.75
CA LEU A 302 -1.52 -16.02 20.56
C LEU A 302 -1.26 -17.52 20.37
N VAL A 303 -0.03 -17.98 20.56
CA VAL A 303 0.31 -19.40 20.49
C VAL A 303 -0.44 -20.19 21.57
N THR A 304 -0.46 -19.69 22.81
CA THR A 304 -1.20 -20.36 23.90
C THR A 304 -2.71 -20.41 23.64
N LEU A 305 -3.27 -19.36 23.06
CA LEU A 305 -4.70 -19.29 22.72
C LEU A 305 -5.03 -20.24 21.56
N HIS A 306 -4.13 -20.36 20.58
CA HIS A 306 -4.25 -21.34 19.51
C HIS A 306 -4.25 -22.78 20.05
N ASP A 307 -3.33 -23.11 20.95
CA ASP A 307 -3.26 -24.44 21.57
C ASP A 307 -4.50 -24.75 22.40
N GLN A 308 -5.01 -23.78 23.17
CA GLN A 308 -6.24 -23.93 23.94
C GLN A 308 -7.46 -24.16 23.05
N LEU A 309 -7.59 -23.41 21.95
CA LEU A 309 -8.65 -23.64 20.97
C LEU A 309 -8.53 -25.02 20.33
N HIS A 310 -7.31 -25.46 20.00
CA HIS A 310 -7.08 -26.77 19.41
C HIS A 310 -7.46 -27.90 20.39
N GLN A 311 -7.15 -27.74 21.68
CA GLN A 311 -7.58 -28.66 22.73
C GLN A 311 -9.10 -28.70 22.93
N LEU A 312 -9.77 -27.55 22.87
CA LEU A 312 -11.23 -27.49 22.98
C LEU A 312 -11.92 -28.13 21.78
N VAL A 313 -11.43 -27.87 20.57
CA VAL A 313 -11.95 -28.47 19.33
C VAL A 313 -11.74 -29.98 19.33
N THR A 314 -10.59 -30.48 19.77
CA THR A 314 -10.32 -31.93 19.86
C THR A 314 -11.20 -32.61 20.91
N ARG A 315 -11.40 -32.00 22.08
CA ARG A 315 -12.35 -32.49 23.10
C ARG A 315 -13.79 -32.50 22.58
N GLN A 316 -14.21 -31.45 21.88
CA GLN A 316 -15.56 -31.37 21.34
C GLN A 316 -15.77 -32.39 20.21
N LYS A 317 -14.77 -32.63 19.36
CA LYS A 317 -14.78 -33.70 18.35
C LYS A 317 -14.88 -35.08 18.99
N ALA A 318 -14.10 -35.36 20.04
CA ALA A 318 -14.16 -36.63 20.76
C ALA A 318 -15.53 -36.88 21.41
N ALA A 319 -16.09 -35.87 22.09
CA ALA A 319 -17.43 -35.94 22.67
C ALA A 319 -18.54 -36.12 21.62
N TRP A 320 -18.31 -35.62 20.40
CA TRP A 320 -19.20 -35.87 19.26
C TRP A 320 -19.09 -37.30 18.74
N CYS A 321 -17.87 -37.84 18.60
CA CYS A 321 -17.65 -39.22 18.18
C CYS A 321 -18.23 -40.25 19.15
N GLU A 322 -18.27 -39.97 20.45
CA GLU A 322 -18.93 -40.84 21.44
C GLU A 322 -20.45 -40.80 21.37
N LYS A 323 -21.06 -39.69 20.92
CA LYS A 323 -22.52 -39.57 20.75
C LYS A 323 -23.05 -40.20 19.45
N VAL A 324 -22.16 -40.54 18.53
CA VAL A 324 -22.49 -41.11 17.20
C VAL A 324 -22.26 -42.63 17.15
N ARG A 325 -21.83 -43.25 18.27
CA ARG A 325 -21.85 -44.70 18.47
C ARG A 325 -23.11 -45.14 19.22
#